data_AF-A0A536ZH96-F1
#
_entry.id   AF-A0A536ZH96-F1
#
_cell.length_a   1.000
_cell.length_b   1.000
_cell.length_c   1.000
_cell.angle_alpha   90.00
_cell.angle_beta   90.00
_cell.angle_gamma   90.00
#
_symmetry.space_group_name_H-M   'P 1'
#
loop_
_entity.id
_entity.type
_entity.pdbx_description
1 polymer ?
#
loop_
_entity_poly.entity_id
_entity_poly.type
_entity_poly.pdbx_seq_one_letter_code
_entity_poly.pdbx_strand_id
1 'polypeptide(L)' 'HGGTLYLCNLKPVVIDVLDRGGFLDRIDRRNVFATKADAIAAIYRRLDANICRACEVRIFTECQRILPDGSLREETT' A
#
# COMPACT_ATOMS: atom_id res chain seq x y z
N HIS A 1 -7.80 17.95 1.78
CA HIS A 1 -7.71 16.47 1.66
C HIS A 1 -6.37 16.11 1.08
N GLY A 2 -5.48 15.50 1.87
CA GLY A 2 -4.19 14.99 1.40
C GLY A 2 -4.30 13.50 1.18
N GLY A 3 -3.81 13.01 0.04
CA GLY A 3 -3.67 11.60 -0.27
C GLY A 3 -2.29 11.33 -0.86
N THR A 4 -1.79 10.11 -0.70
CA THR A 4 -0.49 9.69 -1.24
C THR A 4 -0.70 8.92 -2.55
N LEU A 5 0.07 9.24 -3.58
CA LEU A 5 0.07 8.51 -4.84
C LEU A 5 1.04 7.32 -4.78
N TYR A 6 0.55 6.15 -5.16
CA TYR A 6 1.32 4.92 -5.29
C TYR A 6 1.20 4.38 -6.70
N LEU A 7 2.33 3.92 -7.28
CA LEU A 7 2.36 3.35 -8.63
C LEU A 7 2.82 1.90 -8.57
N CYS A 8 2.24 1.04 -9.39
CA CYS A 8 2.65 -0.35 -9.53
C CYS A 8 2.52 -0.83 -10.97
N ASN A 9 3.19 -1.94 -11.32
CA ASN A 9 3.12 -2.57 -12.64
C ASN A 9 3.50 -1.62 -13.80
N LEU A 10 4.39 -0.66 -13.55
CA LEU A 10 4.86 0.26 -14.60
C LEU A 10 5.77 -0.47 -15.58
N LYS A 11 5.58 -0.22 -16.87
CA LYS A 11 6.54 -0.66 -17.89
C LYS A 11 7.86 0.10 -17.72
N PRO A 12 9.02 -0.50 -18.05
CA PRO A 12 10.32 0.15 -17.93
C PRO A 12 10.41 1.52 -18.62
N VAL A 13 9.79 1.67 -19.80
CA VAL A 13 9.73 2.95 -20.52
C VAL A 13 9.00 4.04 -19.74
N VAL A 14 7.97 3.69 -18.96
CA VAL A 14 7.24 4.65 -18.13
C VAL A 14 8.09 5.07 -16.94
N ILE A 15 8.84 4.13 -16.35
CA ILE A 15 9.79 4.43 -15.26
C ILE A 15 10.85 5.41 -15.74
N ASP A 16 11.47 5.17 -16.90
CA ASP A 16 12.50 6.05 -17.48
C ASP A 16 11.96 7.46 -17.76
N VAL A 17 10.75 7.59 -18.32
CA VAL A 17 10.11 8.90 -18.55
C VAL A 17 9.86 9.64 -17.22
N LEU A 18 9.35 8.94 -16.19
CA LEU A 18 9.11 9.54 -14.88
C LEU A 18 10.40 9.93 -14.17
N ASP A 19 11.47 9.15 -14.32
CA ASP A 19 12.76 9.40 -13.72
C ASP A 19 13.43 10.63 -14.33
N ARG A 20 13.50 10.68 -15.67
CA ARG A 20 14.03 11.84 -16.41
C ARG A 20 13.28 13.13 -16.12
N GLY A 21 11.97 13.04 -15.91
CA GLY A 21 11.13 14.17 -15.52
C GLY A 21 11.23 14.57 -14.03
N GLY A 22 12.01 13.85 -13.22
CA GLY A 22 12.13 14.07 -11.77
C GLY A 22 10.87 13.74 -10.97
N PHE A 23 9.90 13.03 -11.57
CA PHE A 23 8.63 12.70 -10.92
C PHE A 23 8.77 11.60 -9.89
N LEU A 24 9.70 10.65 -10.08
CA LEU A 24 9.91 9.56 -9.12
C LEU A 24 10.34 10.09 -7.75
N ASP A 25 11.17 11.13 -7.70
CA ASP A 25 11.58 11.74 -6.43
C ASP A 25 10.45 12.55 -5.80
N ARG A 26 9.62 13.24 -6.61
CA ARG A 26 8.43 13.96 -6.14
C ARG A 26 7.35 13.04 -5.59
N ILE A 27 7.19 11.85 -6.16
CA ILE A 27 6.23 10.82 -5.72
C ILE A 27 6.74 10.05 -4.49
N ASP A 28 8.04 10.15 -4.20
CA ASP A 28 8.83 9.21 -3.40
C ASP A 28 8.97 7.85 -4.09
N ARG A 29 10.21 7.48 -4.42
CA ARG A 29 10.56 6.18 -5.05
C ARG A 29 10.06 4.98 -4.24
N ARG A 30 9.90 5.13 -2.92
CA ARG A 30 9.35 4.08 -2.03
C ARG A 30 7.86 3.82 -2.24
N ASN A 31 7.20 4.64 -3.05
CA ASN A 31 5.80 4.48 -3.43
C ASN A 31 5.63 3.88 -4.83
N VAL A 32 6.73 3.44 -5.47
CA VAL A 32 6.72 2.73 -6.75
C VAL A 32 7.06 1.26 -6.52
N PHE A 33 6.13 0.38 -6.89
CA PHE A 33 6.20 -1.06 -6.63
C PHE A 33 6.23 -1.86 -7.93
N ALA A 34 6.79 -3.06 -7.88
CA ALA A 34 6.79 -3.97 -9.02
C ALA A 34 5.37 -4.46 -9.34
N THR A 35 4.63 -4.90 -8.32
CA THR A 35 3.28 -5.46 -8.48
C THR A 35 2.26 -4.78 -7.58
N LYS A 36 0.98 -4.90 -7.97
CA LYS A 36 -0.16 -4.50 -7.14
C LYS A 36 -0.17 -5.19 -5.78
N ALA A 37 0.18 -6.48 -5.72
CA ALA A 37 0.23 -7.22 -4.46
C ALA A 37 1.27 -6.64 -3.50
N ASP A 38 2.47 -6.34 -4.00
CA ASP A 38 3.52 -5.69 -3.20
C ASP A 38 3.08 -4.31 -2.70
N ALA A 39 2.41 -3.54 -3.56
CA ALA A 39 1.90 -2.23 -3.22
C ALA A 39 0.85 -2.31 -2.09
N ILE A 40 -0.15 -3.19 -2.21
CA ILE A 40 -1.19 -3.34 -1.19
C ILE A 40 -0.58 -3.82 0.13
N ALA A 41 0.29 -4.83 0.11
CA ALA A 41 0.97 -5.32 1.31
C ALA A 41 1.82 -4.24 2.02
N ALA A 42 2.50 -3.38 1.25
CA ALA A 42 3.26 -2.28 1.79
C ALA A 42 2.37 -1.16 2.34
N ILE A 43 1.30 -0.79 1.63
CA ILE A 43 0.34 0.23 2.05
C ILE A 43 -0.43 -0.22 3.29
N TYR A 44 -0.84 -1.49 3.34
CA TYR A 44 -1.59 -2.07 4.44
C TYR A 44 -0.89 -1.83 5.79
N ARG A 45 0.42 -2.06 5.85
CA ARG A 45 1.25 -1.84 7.05
C ARG A 45 1.37 -0.37 7.48
N ARG A 46 0.97 0.58 6.63
CA ARG A 46 0.97 2.02 6.93
C ARG A 46 -0.41 2.53 7.36
N LEU A 47 -1.46 1.69 7.25
CA LEU A 47 -2.81 2.06 7.67
C LEU A 47 -2.91 2.15 9.19
N ASP A 48 -3.88 2.94 9.65
CA ASP A 48 -4.20 3.03 11.08
C ASP A 48 -4.76 1.70 11.59
N ALA A 49 -4.06 1.08 12.53
CA ALA A 49 -4.44 -0.21 13.08
C ALA A 49 -5.76 -0.17 13.87
N ASN A 50 -6.12 0.96 14.50
CA ASN A 50 -7.37 1.10 15.25
C ASN A 50 -8.57 1.17 14.31
N ILE A 51 -8.44 1.93 13.21
CA ILE A 51 -9.47 1.95 12.15
C ILE A 51 -9.61 0.55 11.56
N CYS A 52 -8.48 -0.09 11.22
CA CYS A 52 -8.51 -1.43 10.67
C CYS A 52 -9.10 -2.45 11.66
N ARG A 53 -8.88 -2.33 12.97
CA ARG A 53 -9.42 -3.23 14.00
C ARG A 53 -10.95 -3.24 14.01
N ALA A 54 -11.57 -2.07 13.94
CA ALA A 54 -13.03 -1.92 13.91
C ALA A 54 -13.67 -2.16 12.52
N CYS A 55 -12.87 -2.43 11.48
CA CYS A 55 -13.39 -2.63 10.13
C CYS A 55 -14.09 -3.99 9.97
N GLU A 56 -15.36 -3.96 9.56
CA GLU A 56 -16.18 -5.16 9.28
C GLU A 56 -16.08 -5.62 7.81
N VAL A 57 -15.80 -4.71 6.87
CA VAL A 57 -15.85 -5.01 5.42
C VAL A 57 -14.68 -5.88 4.95
N ARG A 58 -13.47 -5.65 5.49
CA ARG A 58 -12.28 -6.51 5.32
C ARG A 58 -12.04 -6.98 3.88
N ILE A 59 -12.06 -6.07 2.90
CA ILE A 59 -12.02 -6.40 1.46
C ILE A 59 -10.64 -6.85 0.94
N PHE A 60 -9.58 -6.67 1.72
CA PHE A 60 -8.21 -6.98 1.33
C PHE A 60 -7.76 -8.32 1.91
N THR A 61 -6.91 -9.06 1.18
CA THR A 61 -6.34 -10.32 1.65
C THR A 61 -5.44 -10.10 2.88
N GLU A 62 -4.74 -8.98 2.91
CA GLU A 62 -3.79 -8.58 3.95
C GLU A 62 -4.47 -8.43 5.32
N CYS A 63 -5.74 -8.02 5.33
CA CYS A 63 -6.47 -7.72 6.56
C CYS A 63 -7.21 -8.91 7.17
N GLN A 64 -7.18 -10.09 6.53
CA GLN A 64 -7.94 -11.25 6.99
C GLN A 64 -7.45 -11.79 8.34
N ARG A 65 -6.13 -11.79 8.56
CA ARG A 65 -5.51 -12.47 9.71
C ARG A 65 -4.64 -11.57 10.59
N ILE A 66 -4.03 -10.54 9.99
CA ILE A 66 -3.04 -9.68 10.65
C ILE A 66 -3.51 -8.23 10.51
N LEU A 67 -3.30 -7.41 11.53
CA LEU A 67 -3.55 -5.97 11.54
C LEU A 67 -2.33 -5.19 11.02
N PRO A 68 -2.45 -3.91 10.63
CA PRO A 68 -1.33 -3.11 10.11
C PRO A 68 -0.10 -3.07 11.03
N ASP A 69 -0.33 -3.12 12.34
CA ASP A 69 0.70 -3.13 13.39
C ASP A 69 1.37 -4.51 13.59
N GLY A 70 0.97 -5.52 12.82
CA GLY A 70 1.49 -6.89 12.91
C GLY A 70 0.80 -7.78 13.95
N SER A 71 -0.16 -7.24 14.72
CA SER A 71 -0.93 -8.04 15.69
C SER A 71 -1.92 -8.97 14.97
N LEU A 72 -2.23 -10.11 15.60
CA LEU A 72 -3.26 -11.02 15.09
C LEU A 72 -4.63 -10.36 15.21
N ARG A 73 -5.47 -10.62 14.21
CA ARG A 73 -6.88 -10.29 14.29
C ARG A 73 -7.55 -11.28 15.22
N GLU A 74 -8.15 -10.80 16.29
CA GLU A 74 -8.95 -11.62 17.19
C GLU A 74 -10.12 -12.21 16.41
N GLU A 75 -10.22 -13.54 16.38
CA GLU A 75 -11.34 -14.24 15.77
C GLU A 75 -12.60 -13.94 16.59
N THR A 76 -13.55 -13.25 15.98
CA THR A 76 -14.88 -13.10 16.56
C THR A 76 -15.52 -14.49 16.57
N THR A 77 -15.55 -15.12 17.75
CA THR A 77 -16.32 -16.36 18.00
C THR A 77 -17.81 -16.08 17.83
#